data_AF-A0A1Y4R914-F1
#
_entry.id   AF-A0A1Y4R914-F1
#
_cell.length_a   1.000
_cell.length_b   1.000
_cell.length_c   1.000
_cell.angle_alpha   90.00
_cell.angle_beta   90.00
_cell.angle_gamma   90.00
#
_symmetry.space_group_name_H-M   'P 1'
#
loop_
_entity.id
_entity.type
_entity.pdbx_description
1 polymer ?
#
loop_
_entity_poly.entity_id
_entity_poly.type
_entity_poly.pdbx_seq_one_letter_code
_entity_poly.pdbx_strand_id
1 'polypeptide(L)'
;MNAKKFSDAMSELDTKYVDEALNYKKKAKKTGWIKWGAMAACLIMIVGIVFWSPTTHDGRRVISEYHTNSSGSYATPSPGEVAFTSAVREAREKYEGKNVSFLLGFSVFKDDGEKVVELSEEERIAEYQRLISLGYELYTAECWTYQGKGEKLYYTVVVGYFTESELSLFAGNPEYGYMFDFVTNGDGSSISAKETDIITNFPTNHS
;
A
#
# COMPACT_ATOMS: atom_id res chain seq x y z
N MET A 1 -84.69 31.25 -3.07
CA MET A 1 -83.27 31.10 -3.45
C MET A 1 -83.08 29.73 -4.07
N ASN A 2 -82.30 29.63 -5.15
CA ASN A 2 -82.18 28.44 -5.99
C ASN A 2 -81.12 27.48 -5.43
N ALA A 3 -81.55 26.32 -4.90
CA ALA A 3 -80.70 25.35 -4.20
C ALA A 3 -79.53 24.82 -5.06
N LYS A 4 -79.64 24.89 -6.40
CA LYS A 4 -78.57 24.47 -7.31
C LYS A 4 -77.29 25.29 -7.15
N LYS A 5 -77.41 26.62 -6.95
CA LYS A 5 -76.24 27.50 -6.79
C LYS A 5 -75.47 27.28 -5.49
N PHE A 6 -76.14 26.79 -4.46
CA PHE A 6 -75.51 26.47 -3.17
C PHE A 6 -74.81 25.10 -3.22
N SER A 7 -75.40 24.13 -3.94
CA SER A 7 -74.81 22.81 -4.15
C SER A 7 -73.57 22.85 -5.03
N ASP A 8 -73.58 23.64 -6.12
CA ASP A 8 -72.41 23.78 -7.00
C ASP A 8 -71.23 24.45 -6.27
N ALA A 9 -71.51 25.48 -5.47
CA ALA A 9 -70.49 26.17 -4.68
C ALA A 9 -69.88 25.28 -3.58
N MET A 10 -70.65 24.38 -2.96
CA MET A 10 -70.13 23.41 -1.98
C MET A 10 -69.30 22.31 -2.63
N SER A 11 -69.69 21.83 -3.81
CA SER A 11 -68.97 20.78 -4.55
C SER A 11 -67.60 21.27 -5.05
N GLU A 12 -67.53 22.53 -5.51
CA GLU A 12 -66.28 23.17 -5.93
C GLU A 12 -65.34 23.45 -4.75
N LEU A 13 -65.89 23.79 -3.58
CA LEU A 13 -65.13 23.90 -2.33
C LEU A 13 -64.57 22.54 -1.88
N ASP A 14 -65.39 21.49 -1.88
CA ASP A 14 -64.97 20.17 -1.40
C ASP A 14 -63.85 19.59 -2.28
N THR A 15 -64.00 19.67 -3.61
CA THR A 15 -63.00 19.16 -4.56
C THR A 15 -61.65 19.90 -4.46
N LYS A 16 -61.64 21.23 -4.34
CA LYS A 16 -60.39 22.02 -4.26
C LYS A 16 -59.61 21.77 -2.97
N TYR A 17 -60.29 21.67 -1.82
CA TYR A 17 -59.64 21.43 -0.54
C TYR A 17 -59.20 19.96 -0.37
N VAL A 18 -59.94 19.01 -0.94
CA VAL A 18 -59.56 17.59 -0.97
C VAL A 18 -58.33 17.37 -1.84
N ASP A 19 -58.26 17.98 -3.02
CA ASP A 19 -57.09 17.86 -3.90
C ASP A 19 -55.84 18.53 -3.32
N GLU A 20 -56.00 19.65 -2.62
CA GLU A 20 -54.89 20.34 -1.94
C GLU A 20 -54.37 19.53 -0.75
N ALA A 21 -55.26 18.91 0.04
CA ALA A 21 -54.87 18.01 1.13
C ALA A 21 -54.18 16.72 0.62
N LEU A 22 -54.66 16.14 -0.48
CA LEU A 22 -54.05 14.98 -1.13
C LEU A 22 -52.68 15.31 -1.74
N ASN A 23 -52.52 16.49 -2.36
CA ASN A 23 -51.23 16.93 -2.89
C ASN A 23 -50.22 17.31 -1.80
N TYR A 24 -50.67 17.83 -0.65
CA TYR A 24 -49.78 18.08 0.49
C TYR A 24 -49.16 16.78 1.03
N LYS A 25 -49.97 15.71 1.17
CA LYS A 25 -49.46 14.37 1.57
C LYS A 25 -48.49 13.75 0.55
N LYS A 26 -48.70 13.98 -0.76
CA LYS A 26 -47.78 13.47 -1.80
C LYS A 26 -46.40 14.15 -1.76
N LYS A 27 -46.30 15.40 -1.29
CA LYS A 27 -45.01 16.13 -1.15
C LYS A 27 -44.16 15.68 0.05
N ALA A 28 -44.73 14.96 1.01
CA ALA A 28 -44.03 14.43 2.20
C ALA A 28 -43.17 13.17 1.93
N LYS A 29 -43.13 12.69 0.67
CA LYS A 29 -42.39 11.48 0.26
C LYS A 29 -40.86 11.67 0.14
N LYS A 30 -40.30 12.75 0.70
CA LYS A 30 -38.87 13.10 0.63
C LYS A 30 -37.99 12.34 1.65
N THR A 31 -38.60 11.76 2.68
CA THR A 31 -37.88 11.01 3.74
C THR A 31 -37.14 9.78 3.20
N GLY A 32 -37.63 9.15 2.13
CA GLY A 32 -36.93 8.06 1.46
C GLY A 32 -35.63 8.51 0.80
N TRP A 33 -35.69 9.54 -0.05
CA TRP A 33 -34.52 10.05 -0.77
C TRP A 33 -33.41 10.57 0.14
N ILE A 34 -33.78 11.24 1.24
CA ILE A 34 -32.81 11.75 2.22
C ILE A 34 -32.09 10.58 2.93
N LYS A 35 -32.79 9.49 3.25
CA LYS A 35 -32.20 8.29 3.88
C LYS A 35 -31.21 7.59 2.95
N TRP A 36 -31.54 7.45 1.67
CA TRP A 36 -30.64 6.86 0.67
C TRP A 36 -29.44 7.77 0.38
N GLY A 37 -29.65 9.09 0.32
CA GLY A 37 -28.55 10.06 0.15
C GLY A 37 -27.56 10.07 1.31
N ALA A 38 -28.05 9.99 2.56
CA ALA A 38 -27.19 9.90 3.75
C ALA A 38 -26.39 8.59 3.80
N MET A 39 -27.01 7.45 3.46
CA MET A 39 -26.30 6.16 3.39
C MET A 39 -25.25 6.15 2.27
N ALA A 40 -25.56 6.71 1.10
CA ALA A 40 -24.60 6.82 0.01
C ALA A 40 -23.41 7.71 0.38
N ALA A 41 -23.64 8.86 1.04
CA ALA A 41 -22.57 9.73 1.52
C ALA A 41 -21.68 9.05 2.57
N CYS A 42 -22.26 8.28 3.51
CA CYS A 42 -21.49 7.53 4.49
C CYS A 42 -20.65 6.42 3.84
N LEU A 43 -21.21 5.69 2.87
CA LEU A 43 -20.46 4.68 2.12
C LEU A 43 -19.31 5.30 1.32
N ILE A 44 -19.52 6.44 0.66
CA ILE A 44 -18.45 7.16 -0.06
C ILE A 44 -17.37 7.64 0.92
N MET A 45 -17.74 8.10 2.12
CA MET A 45 -16.79 8.56 3.13
C MET A 45 -15.96 7.39 3.70
N ILE A 46 -16.58 6.24 3.96
CA ILE A 46 -15.87 5.03 4.42
C ILE A 46 -14.96 4.49 3.32
N VAL A 47 -15.42 4.41 2.07
CA VAL A 47 -14.60 4.00 0.93
C VAL A 47 -13.44 4.98 0.75
N GLY A 48 -13.67 6.29 0.83
CA GLY A 48 -12.60 7.29 0.76
C GLY A 48 -11.54 7.13 1.86
N ILE A 49 -11.95 6.85 3.10
CA ILE A 49 -11.01 6.63 4.21
C ILE A 49 -10.23 5.34 4.02
N VAL A 50 -10.88 4.23 3.68
CA VAL A 50 -10.21 2.92 3.54
C VAL A 50 -9.29 2.89 2.32
N PHE A 51 -9.70 3.51 1.21
CA PHE A 51 -8.93 3.49 -0.04
C PHE A 51 -7.82 4.55 -0.10
N TRP A 52 -7.90 5.62 0.71
CA TRP A 52 -6.93 6.72 0.69
C TRP A 52 -6.05 6.80 1.93
N SER A 53 -6.30 5.98 2.96
CA SER A 53 -5.42 5.94 4.11
C SER A 53 -4.04 5.44 3.68
N PRO A 54 -2.97 6.22 3.87
CA PRO A 54 -1.63 5.75 3.58
C PRO A 54 -1.33 4.53 4.46
N THR A 55 -0.76 3.49 3.88
CA THR A 55 -0.25 2.35 4.64
C THR A 55 0.73 2.85 5.69
N THR A 56 0.60 2.36 6.92
CA THR A 56 1.48 2.70 8.03
C THR A 56 2.15 1.46 8.62
N HIS A 57 3.39 1.59 9.05
CA HIS A 57 4.12 0.60 9.83
C HIS A 57 4.73 1.32 11.05
N ASP A 58 4.48 0.80 12.26
CA ASP A 58 4.82 1.45 13.53
C ASP A 58 4.40 2.94 13.58
N GLY A 59 3.19 3.25 13.08
CA GLY A 59 2.65 4.61 13.01
C GLY A 59 3.32 5.55 12.00
N ARG A 60 4.32 5.09 11.24
CA ARG A 60 4.98 5.85 10.16
C ARG A 60 4.34 5.55 8.82
N ARG A 61 4.24 6.56 7.95
CA ARG A 61 3.78 6.34 6.58
C ARG A 61 4.81 5.48 5.82
N VAL A 62 4.33 4.45 5.13
CA VAL A 62 5.14 3.56 4.30
C VAL A 62 5.28 4.12 2.89
N ILE A 63 6.51 4.10 2.38
CA ILE A 63 6.85 4.30 0.97
C ILE A 63 7.29 2.94 0.42
N SER A 64 6.51 2.34 -0.48
CA SER A 64 6.75 1.01 -1.05
C SER A 64 7.04 1.03 -2.56
N GLU A 65 6.97 2.20 -3.19
CA GLU A 65 7.34 2.41 -4.58
C GLU A 65 7.82 3.84 -4.80
N TYR A 66 8.66 4.02 -5.81
CA TYR A 66 9.08 5.33 -6.28
C TYR A 66 9.41 5.32 -7.77
N HIS A 67 8.76 6.18 -8.55
CA HIS A 67 9.05 6.32 -9.97
C HIS A 67 10.18 7.33 -10.19
N THR A 68 11.25 6.86 -10.84
CA THR A 68 12.38 7.68 -11.31
C THR A 68 12.40 7.73 -12.83
N ASN A 69 12.92 8.84 -13.38
CA ASN A 69 13.21 8.97 -14.80
C ASN A 69 14.64 8.48 -15.16
N SER A 70 15.41 8.02 -14.17
CA SER A 70 16.77 7.51 -14.34
C SER A 70 16.76 6.11 -14.95
N SER A 71 17.64 5.87 -15.94
CA SER A 71 17.84 4.53 -16.49
C SER A 71 18.51 3.61 -15.46
N GLY A 72 17.85 2.48 -15.15
CA GLY A 72 18.13 1.62 -13.99
C GLY A 72 19.40 0.75 -14.04
N SER A 73 20.50 1.22 -14.62
CA SER A 73 21.78 0.53 -14.52
C SER A 73 22.52 0.99 -13.26
N TYR A 74 22.95 0.03 -12.44
CA TYR A 74 23.74 0.25 -11.24
C TYR A 74 25.00 -0.61 -11.27
N ALA A 75 26.05 -0.15 -10.59
CA ALA A 75 27.21 -0.99 -10.31
C ALA A 75 26.89 -1.94 -9.15
N THR A 76 27.31 -3.19 -9.27
CA THR A 76 27.21 -4.16 -8.18
C THR A 76 28.10 -3.69 -7.00
N PRO A 77 27.56 -3.58 -5.77
CA PRO A 77 28.34 -3.10 -4.62
C PRO A 77 29.46 -4.07 -4.23
N SER A 78 30.63 -3.52 -3.94
CA SER A 78 31.77 -4.29 -3.41
C SER A 78 31.57 -4.61 -1.92
N PRO A 79 32.34 -5.56 -1.35
CA PRO A 79 32.36 -5.79 0.10
C PRO A 79 32.53 -4.50 0.91
N GLY A 80 31.66 -4.30 1.91
CA GLY A 80 31.62 -3.11 2.76
C GLY A 80 30.81 -1.95 2.17
N GLU A 81 30.33 -2.03 0.94
CA GLU A 81 29.52 -0.98 0.32
C GLU A 81 28.02 -1.22 0.53
N VAL A 82 27.31 -0.14 0.87
CA VAL A 82 25.85 -0.10 0.88
C VAL A 82 25.39 0.89 -0.17
N ALA A 83 24.74 0.38 -1.21
CA ALA A 83 24.27 1.15 -2.34
C ALA A 83 22.74 1.09 -2.46
N PHE A 84 22.22 2.02 -3.25
CA PHE A 84 20.80 2.25 -3.41
C PHE A 84 20.53 2.50 -4.89
N THR A 85 19.48 1.88 -5.43
CA THR A 85 19.00 2.21 -6.77
C THR A 85 18.58 3.69 -6.86
N SER A 86 18.55 4.25 -8.08
CA SER A 86 18.15 5.66 -8.28
C SER A 86 16.79 5.98 -7.66
N ALA A 87 15.83 5.05 -7.76
CA ALA A 87 14.51 5.21 -7.15
C ALA A 87 14.58 5.34 -5.62
N VAL A 88 15.38 4.50 -4.95
CA VAL A 88 15.55 4.56 -3.49
C VAL A 88 16.30 5.84 -3.09
N ARG A 89 17.35 6.22 -3.82
CA ARG A 89 18.09 7.47 -3.56
C ARG A 89 17.18 8.71 -3.65
N GLU A 90 16.44 8.85 -4.75
CA GLU A 90 15.53 9.98 -4.95
C GLU A 90 14.38 9.98 -3.94
N ALA A 91 13.89 8.80 -3.54
CA ALA A 91 12.90 8.70 -2.49
C ALA A 91 13.46 9.19 -1.15
N ARG A 92 14.66 8.73 -0.75
CA ARG A 92 15.33 9.19 0.47
C ARG A 92 15.53 10.69 0.49
N GLU A 93 16.04 11.27 -0.60
CA GLU A 93 16.19 12.73 -0.74
C GLU A 93 14.84 13.46 -0.61
N LYS A 94 13.78 13.00 -1.29
CA LYS A 94 12.46 13.65 -1.23
C LYS A 94 11.82 13.58 0.16
N TYR A 95 12.08 12.50 0.89
CA TYR A 95 11.50 12.26 2.21
C TYR A 95 12.45 12.54 3.37
N GLU A 96 13.60 13.16 3.11
CA GLU A 96 14.56 13.55 4.14
C GLU A 96 13.88 14.39 5.25
N GLY A 97 14.16 14.04 6.50
CA GLY A 97 13.58 14.67 7.69
C GLY A 97 12.09 14.40 7.93
N LYS A 98 11.42 13.60 7.09
CA LYS A 98 10.01 13.22 7.28
C LYS A 98 9.91 11.89 8.03
N ASN A 99 8.84 11.74 8.80
CA ASN A 99 8.55 10.51 9.53
C ASN A 99 7.94 9.44 8.62
N VAL A 100 8.79 8.78 7.82
CA VAL A 100 8.41 7.71 6.90
C VAL A 100 9.27 6.47 7.11
N SER A 101 8.75 5.32 6.68
CA SER A 101 9.50 4.08 6.51
C SER A 101 9.48 3.66 5.04
N PHE A 102 10.57 3.08 4.55
CA PHE A 102 10.69 2.53 3.21
C PHE A 102 10.54 1.01 3.29
N LEU A 103 9.62 0.43 2.51
CA LEU A 103 9.52 -1.01 2.33
C LEU A 103 10.46 -1.41 1.19
N LEU A 104 11.61 -2.01 1.51
CA LEU A 104 12.68 -2.28 0.56
C LEU A 104 13.06 -3.76 0.56
N GLY A 105 13.36 -4.26 -0.63
CA GLY A 105 14.17 -5.47 -0.81
C GLY A 105 15.65 -5.10 -0.83
N PHE A 106 16.50 -6.12 -0.75
CA PHE A 106 17.92 -5.94 -0.97
C PHE A 106 18.60 -7.21 -1.47
N SER A 107 19.52 -7.03 -2.41
CA SER A 107 20.47 -8.06 -2.84
C SER A 107 21.76 -7.94 -2.01
N VAL A 108 22.34 -9.08 -1.68
CA VAL A 108 23.59 -9.19 -0.93
C VAL A 108 24.63 -9.88 -1.80
N PHE A 109 25.81 -9.27 -1.87
CA PHE A 109 26.91 -9.70 -2.74
C PHE A 109 28.17 -9.97 -1.94
N LYS A 110 29.01 -10.87 -2.44
CA LYS A 110 30.37 -11.13 -1.92
C LYS A 110 31.37 -11.11 -3.07
N ASP A 111 32.64 -10.91 -2.74
CA ASP A 111 33.75 -11.22 -3.64
C ASP A 111 34.09 -12.71 -3.53
N ASP A 112 34.01 -13.44 -4.64
CA ASP A 112 34.37 -14.87 -4.71
C ASP A 112 35.87 -15.10 -5.01
N GLY A 113 36.65 -14.03 -5.13
CA GLY A 113 38.07 -14.03 -5.49
C GLY A 113 38.33 -13.75 -6.98
N GLU A 114 37.31 -13.82 -7.83
CA GLU A 114 37.39 -13.44 -9.24
C GLU A 114 36.48 -12.26 -9.57
N LYS A 115 35.29 -12.22 -8.97
CA LYS A 115 34.27 -11.20 -9.22
C LYS A 115 33.30 -11.08 -8.05
N VAL A 116 32.50 -10.03 -8.09
CA VAL A 116 31.38 -9.86 -7.17
C VAL A 116 30.19 -10.68 -7.65
N VAL A 117 29.66 -11.52 -6.76
CA VAL A 117 28.52 -12.43 -7.01
C VAL A 117 27.47 -12.30 -5.91
N GLU A 118 26.22 -12.63 -6.21
CA GLU A 118 25.19 -12.75 -5.17
C GLU A 118 25.48 -13.94 -4.25
N LEU A 119 25.08 -13.82 -2.98
CA LEU A 119 25.21 -14.89 -2.00
C LEU A 119 24.41 -16.14 -2.39
N SER A 120 24.92 -17.31 -2.00
CA SER A 120 24.13 -18.54 -2.03
C SER A 120 22.89 -18.41 -1.12
N GLU A 121 21.91 -19.29 -1.28
CA GLU A 121 20.72 -19.26 -0.44
C GLU A 121 21.07 -19.45 1.05
N GLU A 122 21.99 -20.36 1.37
CA GLU A 122 22.44 -20.64 2.73
C GLU A 122 23.15 -19.43 3.35
N GLU A 123 24.06 -18.80 2.60
CA GLU A 123 24.78 -17.60 3.03
C GLU A 123 23.84 -16.42 3.25
N ARG A 124 22.88 -16.25 2.33
CA ARG A 124 21.86 -15.20 2.40
C ARG A 124 20.94 -15.39 3.60
N ILE A 125 20.51 -16.62 3.88
CA ILE A 125 19.72 -16.96 5.08
C ILE A 125 20.51 -16.65 6.36
N ALA A 126 21.78 -17.03 6.42
CA ALA A 126 22.63 -16.73 7.58
C ALA A 126 22.78 -15.22 7.80
N GLU A 127 22.93 -14.45 6.71
CA GLU A 127 23.02 -13.00 6.78
C GLU A 127 21.69 -12.36 7.21
N TYR A 128 20.55 -12.82 6.72
CA TYR A 128 19.26 -12.37 7.21
C TYR A 128 19.07 -12.67 8.70
N GLN A 129 19.49 -13.85 9.17
CA GLN A 129 19.43 -14.20 10.59
C GLN A 129 20.33 -13.28 11.43
N ARG A 130 21.50 -12.89 10.91
CA ARG A 130 22.39 -11.90 11.56
C ARG A 130 21.70 -10.54 11.67
N LEU A 131 21.09 -10.04 10.58
CA LEU A 131 20.37 -8.77 10.57
C LEU A 131 19.19 -8.77 11.56
N ILE A 132 18.40 -9.85 11.62
CA ILE A 132 17.34 -10.02 12.61
C ILE A 132 17.92 -9.95 14.04
N SER A 133 19.07 -10.60 14.28
CA SER A 133 19.73 -10.58 15.60
C SER A 133 20.26 -9.20 15.98
N LEU A 134 20.49 -8.31 15.01
CA LEU A 134 20.83 -6.91 15.22
C LEU A 134 19.62 -5.99 15.42
N GLY A 135 18.40 -6.54 15.29
CA GLY A 135 17.15 -5.81 15.51
C GLY A 135 16.47 -5.29 14.24
N TYR A 136 16.93 -5.65 13.05
CA TYR A 136 16.21 -5.32 11.82
C TYR A 136 14.95 -6.18 11.67
N GLU A 137 13.81 -5.54 11.42
CA GLU A 137 12.55 -6.23 11.15
C GLU A 137 12.47 -6.63 9.67
N LEU A 138 12.63 -7.92 9.41
CA LEU A 138 12.50 -8.51 8.08
C LEU A 138 11.18 -9.28 7.95
N TYR A 139 10.60 -9.26 6.76
CA TYR A 139 9.30 -9.83 6.44
C TYR A 139 9.39 -10.66 5.16
N THR A 140 8.53 -11.67 5.05
CA THR A 140 8.23 -12.23 3.74
C THR A 140 7.15 -11.39 3.06
N ALA A 141 7.30 -11.19 1.75
CA ALA A 141 6.28 -10.56 0.94
C ALA A 141 6.06 -11.34 -0.35
N GLU A 142 4.81 -11.46 -0.75
CA GLU A 142 4.46 -12.05 -2.05
C GLU A 142 4.54 -10.97 -3.13
N CYS A 143 5.16 -11.32 -4.24
CA CYS A 143 5.15 -10.52 -5.46
C CYS A 143 5.01 -11.46 -6.65
N TRP A 144 4.76 -10.90 -7.84
CA TRP A 144 4.59 -11.72 -9.04
C TRP A 144 5.26 -11.08 -10.24
N THR A 145 5.65 -11.91 -11.21
CA THR A 145 6.18 -11.45 -12.51
C THR A 145 5.45 -12.14 -13.66
N TYR A 146 5.64 -11.65 -14.88
CA TYR A 146 5.08 -12.28 -16.08
C TYR A 146 6.03 -13.38 -16.58
N GLN A 147 5.50 -14.59 -16.81
CA GLN A 147 6.22 -15.71 -17.41
C GLN A 147 5.46 -16.25 -18.63
N GLY A 148 6.20 -16.82 -19.58
CA GLY A 148 5.63 -17.47 -20.76
C GLY A 148 4.78 -16.53 -21.62
N LYS A 149 3.49 -16.85 -21.76
CA LYS A 149 2.53 -16.06 -22.57
C LYS A 149 1.89 -14.89 -21.80
N GLY A 150 2.54 -14.40 -20.74
CA GLY A 150 2.03 -13.33 -19.88
C GLY A 150 1.25 -13.83 -18.67
N GLU A 151 1.51 -15.06 -18.22
CA GLU A 151 0.92 -15.59 -17.00
C GLU A 151 1.63 -15.04 -15.77
N LYS A 152 0.89 -14.80 -14.68
CA LYS A 152 1.47 -14.35 -13.41
C LYS A 152 2.12 -15.52 -12.68
N LEU A 153 3.42 -15.45 -12.47
CA LEU A 153 4.16 -16.33 -11.58
C LEU A 153 4.40 -15.61 -10.26
N TYR A 154 3.80 -16.12 -9.18
CA TYR A 154 3.98 -15.60 -7.82
C TYR A 154 5.21 -16.21 -7.17
N TYR A 155 5.94 -15.39 -6.42
CA TYR A 155 7.12 -15.79 -5.67
C TYR A 155 7.24 -14.93 -4.41
N THR A 156 8.03 -15.42 -3.46
CA THR A 156 8.22 -14.76 -2.16
C THR A 156 9.60 -14.11 -2.11
N VAL A 157 9.64 -12.89 -1.59
CA VAL A 157 10.88 -12.14 -1.36
C VAL A 157 11.01 -11.80 0.12
N VAL A 158 12.24 -11.49 0.56
CA VAL A 158 12.50 -10.92 1.87
C VAL A 158 12.61 -9.40 1.72
N VAL A 159 11.90 -8.67 2.57
CA VAL A 159 11.88 -7.21 2.60
C VAL A 159 12.00 -6.71 4.04
N GLY A 160 12.37 -5.45 4.22
CA GLY A 160 12.35 -4.79 5.53
C GLY A 160 11.70 -3.42 5.47
N TYR A 161 11.19 -2.96 6.61
CA TYR A 161 10.80 -1.57 6.80
C TYR A 161 12.00 -0.82 7.37
N PHE A 162 12.53 0.14 6.60
CA PHE A 162 13.71 0.90 6.99
C PHE A 162 13.40 2.39 7.10
N THR A 163 13.86 2.99 8.19
CA THR A 163 13.93 4.44 8.36
C THR A 163 15.18 5.00 7.69
N GLU A 164 15.21 6.31 7.46
CA GLU A 164 16.39 6.98 6.91
C GLU A 164 17.66 6.80 7.78
N SER A 165 17.48 6.74 9.11
CA SER A 165 18.57 6.50 10.04
C SER A 165 19.12 5.08 9.93
N GLU A 166 18.24 4.08 9.80
CA GLU A 166 18.65 2.69 9.61
C GLU A 166 19.38 2.46 8.28
N LEU A 167 18.96 3.14 7.21
CA LEU A 167 19.65 3.07 5.92
C LEU A 167 21.01 3.78 5.93
N SER A 168 21.11 4.92 6.63
CA SER A 168 22.36 5.68 6.73
C SER A 168 23.39 5.03 7.66
N LEU A 169 22.92 4.30 8.67
CA LEU A 169 23.74 3.60 9.66
C LEU A 169 23.60 2.08 9.51
N PHE A 170 23.35 1.61 8.29
CA PHE A 170 23.08 0.20 8.04
C PHE A 170 24.27 -0.66 8.48
N ALA A 171 24.02 -1.61 9.39
CA ALA A 171 25.03 -2.47 9.97
C ALA A 171 25.37 -3.66 9.06
N GLY A 172 25.78 -3.34 7.84
CA GLY A 172 26.25 -4.29 6.84
C GLY A 172 27.48 -5.07 7.33
N ASN A 173 27.56 -6.35 6.95
CA ASN A 173 28.76 -7.15 7.13
C ASN A 173 29.84 -6.61 6.17
N PRO A 174 31.05 -6.26 6.65
CA PRO A 174 32.13 -5.76 5.78
C PRO A 174 32.58 -6.76 4.71
N GLU A 175 32.26 -8.05 4.85
CA GLU A 175 32.52 -9.07 3.82
C GLU A 175 31.53 -9.00 2.65
N TYR A 176 30.43 -8.25 2.79
CA TYR A 176 29.34 -8.19 1.82
C TYR A 176 29.06 -6.78 1.31
N GLY A 177 28.59 -6.70 0.07
CA GLY A 177 27.99 -5.51 -0.53
C GLY A 177 26.46 -5.62 -0.52
N TYR A 178 25.76 -4.50 -0.36
CA TYR A 178 24.30 -4.46 -0.27
C TYR A 178 23.73 -3.50 -1.31
N MET A 179 22.74 -3.93 -2.09
CA MET A 179 21.97 -3.06 -2.98
C MET A 179 20.51 -3.04 -2.54
N PHE A 180 19.99 -1.88 -2.19
CA PHE A 180 18.59 -1.68 -1.82
C PHE A 180 17.74 -1.18 -2.99
N ASP A 181 16.55 -1.77 -3.13
CA ASP A 181 15.59 -1.47 -4.18
C ASP A 181 14.13 -1.56 -3.71
N PHE A 182 13.25 -0.87 -4.44
CA PHE A 182 11.81 -1.07 -4.28
C PHE A 182 11.39 -2.31 -5.05
N VAL A 183 10.96 -3.34 -4.32
CA VAL A 183 10.38 -4.53 -4.94
C VAL A 183 9.02 -4.17 -5.52
N THR A 184 8.80 -4.56 -6.77
CA THR A 184 7.54 -4.31 -7.49
C THR A 184 7.04 -5.59 -8.13
N ASN A 185 5.74 -5.63 -8.38
CA ASN A 185 5.15 -6.65 -9.21
C ASN A 185 5.58 -6.48 -10.68
N GLY A 186 5.27 -7.47 -11.52
CA GLY A 186 5.64 -7.48 -12.94
C GLY A 186 5.03 -6.36 -13.76
N ASP A 187 4.00 -5.68 -13.25
CA ASP A 187 3.43 -4.45 -13.82
C ASP A 187 3.98 -3.14 -13.23
N GLY A 188 4.96 -3.23 -12.33
CA GLY A 188 5.57 -2.11 -11.64
C GLY A 188 4.79 -1.59 -10.43
N SER A 189 3.66 -2.21 -10.06
CA SER A 189 2.93 -1.84 -8.84
C SER A 189 3.69 -2.24 -7.57
N SER A 190 3.57 -1.42 -6.53
CA SER A 190 4.10 -1.73 -5.19
C SER A 190 3.55 -3.03 -4.61
N ILE A 191 4.36 -3.60 -3.72
CA ILE A 191 3.99 -4.73 -2.88
C ILE A 191 3.69 -4.27 -1.44
N SER A 192 3.19 -5.18 -0.61
CA SER A 192 2.98 -4.97 0.82
C SER A 192 3.39 -6.20 1.60
N ALA A 193 3.98 -6.01 2.79
CA ALA A 193 4.18 -7.07 3.77
C ALA A 193 3.13 -6.93 4.90
N LYS A 194 2.66 -8.06 5.45
CA LYS A 194 1.76 -8.04 6.62
C LYS A 194 2.59 -8.15 7.89
N GLU A 195 2.12 -7.56 8.98
CA GLU A 195 2.79 -7.68 10.29
C GLU A 195 2.93 -9.14 10.75
N THR A 196 1.98 -10.01 10.37
CA THR A 196 2.01 -11.46 10.67
C THR A 196 3.11 -12.22 9.94
N ASP A 197 3.69 -11.62 8.90
CA ASP A 197 4.66 -12.24 8.01
C ASP A 197 6.10 -11.87 8.41
N ILE A 198 6.27 -11.32 9.63
CA ILE A 198 7.58 -11.02 10.21
C ILE A 198 8.39 -12.30 10.39
N ILE A 199 9.66 -12.25 9.97
CA ILE A 199 10.60 -13.35 10.07
C ILE A 199 11.31 -13.25 11.42
N THR A 200 11.02 -14.19 12.31
CA THR A 200 11.69 -14.27 13.63
C THR A 200 12.88 -15.24 13.60
N ASN A 201 12.85 -16.23 12.72
CA ASN A 201 13.96 -17.10 12.38
C ASN A 201 13.79 -17.65 10.96
N PHE A 202 14.88 -18.08 10.35
CA PHE A 202 14.83 -18.89 9.14
C PHE A 202 14.91 -20.37 9.52
N PRO A 203 14.02 -21.24 9.00
CA PRO A 203 14.13 -22.67 9.22
C PRO A 203 15.39 -23.17 8.52
N THR A 204 16.45 -23.44 9.28
CA THR A 204 17.62 -24.16 8.77
C THR A 204 17.18 -25.61 8.53
N ASN A 205 17.16 -26.06 7.28
CA ASN A 205 16.91 -27.47 6.92
C ASN A 205 18.10 -28.38 7.29
N HIS A 206 18.60 -28.25 8.52
CA HIS A 206 19.57 -29.17 9.11
C HIS A 206 18.89 -29.89 10.27
N SER A 207 18.30 -31.04 9.96
CA SER A 207 18.03 -32.13 10.89
C SER A 207 18.75 -33.37 10.41
#